data_AF-A0A7V9RIN7-F1
#
_entry.id   AF-A0A7V9RIN7-F1
#
_cell.length_a   1.000
_cell.length_b   1.000
_cell.length_c   1.000
_cell.angle_alpha   90.00
_cell.angle_beta   90.00
_cell.angle_gamma   90.00
#
_symmetry.space_group_name_H-M   'P 1'
#
loop_
_entity.id
_entity.type
_entity.pdbx_description
1 polymer ?
#
loop_
_entity_poly.entity_id
_entity_poly.type
_entity_poly.pdbx_seq_one_letter_code
_entity_poly.pdbx_strand_id
1 'polypeptide(L)' 'MSAASAYMDERRREVNDLNVFPVADGDTGDNMSLTLRAVSEELDRLDGQMVDEIGRTELV' A
#
# COMPACT_ATOMS: atom_id res chain seq x y z
N MET A 1 1.84 -7.78 7.06
CA MET A 1 1.27 -7.03 5.93
C MET A 1 -0.21 -7.32 5.68
N SER A 2 -0.64 -8.60 5.66
CA SER A 2 -2.01 -9.02 5.29
C SER A 2 -3.15 -8.30 6.04
N ALA A 3 -3.06 -8.12 7.36
CA ALA A 3 -4.11 -7.44 8.14
C ALA A 3 -4.30 -5.96 7.76
N ALA A 4 -3.21 -5.25 7.45
CA ALA A 4 -3.27 -3.85 7.03
C ALA A 4 -3.90 -3.72 5.63
N SER A 5 -3.54 -4.61 4.71
CA SER A 5 -4.13 -4.67 3.36
C SER A 5 -5.63 -4.98 3.41
N ALA A 6 -6.04 -5.96 4.24
CA ALA A 6 -7.43 -6.33 4.43
C ALA A 6 -8.27 -5.18 5.02
N TYR A 7 -7.74 -4.48 6.03
CA TYR A 7 -8.40 -3.32 6.63
C TYR A 7 -8.52 -2.15 5.64
N MET A 8 -7.49 -1.91 4.83
CA MET A 8 -7.51 -0.89 3.79
C MET A 8 -8.55 -1.21 2.71
N ASP A 9 -8.65 -2.47 2.27
CA ASP A 9 -9.66 -2.93 1.32
C ASP A 9 -11.09 -2.77 1.86
N GLU A 10 -11.31 -3.07 3.14
CA GLU A 10 -12.60 -2.89 3.80
C GLU A 10 -13.03 -1.41 3.86
N ARG A 11 -12.08 -0.51 4.14
CA ARG A 11 -12.32 0.93 4.31
C ARG A 11 -12.12 1.74 3.02
N ARG A 12 -11.84 1.09 1.90
CA ARG A 12 -11.44 1.73 0.63
C ARG A 12 -12.36 2.87 0.19
N ARG A 13 -13.69 2.66 0.27
CA ARG A 13 -14.67 3.68 -0.12
C ARG A 13 -14.65 4.90 0.78
N GLU A 14 -14.56 4.69 2.08
CA GLU A 14 -14.46 5.79 3.04
C GLU A 14 -13.18 6.61 2.84
N VAL A 15 -12.09 5.96 2.44
CA VAL A 15 -10.84 6.67 2.11
C VAL A 15 -10.95 7.43 0.78
N ASN A 16 -11.64 6.86 -0.23
CA ASN A 16 -11.98 7.58 -1.46
C ASN A 16 -12.77 8.86 -1.16
N ASP A 17 -13.65 8.83 -0.15
CA ASP A 17 -14.50 9.96 0.25
C ASP A 17 -13.77 11.01 1.11
N LEU A 18 -12.63 10.67 1.71
CA LEU A 18 -11.90 11.56 2.62
C LEU A 18 -11.01 12.58 1.90
N ASN A 19 -10.48 12.24 0.72
CA ASN A 19 -9.52 13.07 -0.01
C ASN A 19 -10.24 14.03 -0.98
N VAL A 20 -10.91 15.04 -0.41
CA VAL A 20 -11.82 15.95 -1.12
C VAL A 20 -11.29 17.39 -1.29
N PHE A 21 -9.97 17.60 -1.40
CA PHE A 21 -9.40 18.96 -1.59
C PHE A 21 -8.27 19.03 -2.63
N PRO A 22 -8.28 19.96 -3.61
CA PRO A 22 -9.38 20.84 -4.07
C PRO A 22 -10.27 20.20 -5.17
N VAL A 23 -9.88 19.07 -5.75
CA VAL A 23 -10.66 18.29 -6.73
C VAL A 23 -10.45 16.81 -6.41
N ALA A 24 -11.54 16.05 -6.21
CA ALA A 24 -11.49 14.66 -5.82
C ALA A 24 -11.65 13.76 -7.05
N ASP A 25 -10.61 13.01 -7.42
CA ASP A 25 -10.73 11.93 -8.42
C ASP A 25 -11.32 10.64 -7.80
N GLY A 26 -11.55 10.64 -6.46
CA GLY A 26 -12.29 9.58 -5.76
C GLY A 26 -11.59 8.23 -5.75
N ASP A 27 -10.27 8.21 -5.97
CA ASP A 27 -9.46 7.02 -6.18
C ASP A 27 -8.35 6.83 -5.13
N THR A 28 -8.33 7.65 -4.07
CA THR A 28 -7.25 7.61 -3.07
C THR A 28 -7.14 6.24 -2.38
N GLY A 29 -8.27 5.67 -1.96
CA GLY A 29 -8.33 4.34 -1.38
C GLY A 29 -7.95 3.25 -2.40
N ASP A 30 -8.28 3.41 -3.67
CA ASP A 30 -7.83 2.52 -4.74
C ASP A 30 -6.29 2.55 -4.88
N ASN A 31 -5.71 3.74 -4.95
CA ASN A 31 -4.26 3.93 -5.03
C ASN A 31 -3.53 3.36 -3.80
N MET A 32 -4.09 3.53 -2.60
CA MET A 32 -3.52 2.98 -1.36
C MET A 32 -3.62 1.45 -1.30
N SER A 33 -4.74 0.86 -1.72
CA SER A 33 -4.91 -0.60 -1.80
C SER A 33 -3.90 -1.22 -2.76
N LEU A 34 -3.76 -0.65 -3.96
CA LEU A 34 -2.78 -1.10 -4.96
C LEU A 34 -1.35 -1.00 -4.43
N THR A 35 -1.02 0.10 -3.75
CA THR A 35 0.30 0.28 -3.13
C THR A 35 0.58 -0.79 -2.07
N LEU A 36 -0.35 -1.06 -1.15
CA LEU A 36 -0.17 -2.07 -0.09
C LEU A 36 -0.03 -3.49 -0.66
N ARG A 37 -0.71 -3.80 -1.76
CA ARG A 37 -0.56 -5.06 -2.48
C ARG A 37 0.83 -5.18 -3.09
N ALA A 38 1.28 -4.15 -3.83
CA ALA A 38 2.61 -4.13 -4.42
C ALA A 38 3.73 -4.29 -3.36
N VAL A 39 3.60 -3.61 -2.22
CA VAL A 39 4.59 -3.77 -1.14
C VAL A 39 4.52 -5.16 -0.51
N SER A 40 3.33 -5.75 -0.33
CA SER A 40 3.21 -7.12 0.17
C SER A 40 3.90 -8.11 -0.77
N GLU A 41 3.68 -7.97 -2.09
CA GLU A 41 4.32 -8.81 -3.10
C GLU A 41 5.84 -8.64 -3.13
N GLU A 42 6.37 -7.42 -2.94
CA GLU A 42 7.82 -7.18 -2.84
C GLU A 42 8.41 -7.81 -1.58
N LEU A 43 7.75 -7.66 -0.44
CA LEU A 43 8.20 -8.27 0.81
C LEU A 43 8.18 -9.80 0.75
N ASP A 44 7.19 -10.39 0.07
CA ASP A 44 7.15 -11.83 -0.17
C ASP A 44 8.32 -12.29 -1.07
N ARG A 45 8.82 -11.43 -1.97
CA ARG A 45 10.01 -11.73 -2.81
C ARG A 45 11.33 -11.66 -2.03
N LEU A 46 11.38 -10.84 -0.98
CA LEU A 46 12.59 -10.62 -0.17
C LEU A 46 12.86 -11.73 0.88
N ASP A 47 12.01 -12.77 0.93
CA ASP A 47 12.17 -14.04 1.64
C ASP A 47 12.88 -13.96 3.01
N GLY A 48 12.39 -13.06 3.89
CA GLY A 48 12.83 -12.98 5.29
C GLY A 48 14.16 -12.26 5.54
N GLN A 49 14.71 -11.56 4.54
CA GLN A 49 15.83 -10.64 4.77
C GLN A 49 15.44 -9.54 5.76
N MET A 50 16.35 -9.21 6.69
CA MET A 50 16.12 -8.13 7.64
C MET A 50 16.08 -6.81 6.88
N VAL A 51 15.19 -5.90 7.27
CA VAL A 51 15.07 -4.57 6.65
C VAL A 51 16.39 -3.78 6.68
N ASP A 52 17.25 -4.05 7.68
CA ASP A 52 18.60 -3.47 7.79
C ASP A 52 19.60 -4.01 6.76
N GLU A 53 19.34 -5.16 6.15
CA GLU A 53 20.21 -5.80 5.15
C GLU A 53 19.83 -5.41 3.71
N ILE A 54 18.61 -4.89 3.51
CA ILE A 54 18.12 -4.47 2.19
C ILE A 54 18.62 -3.05 1.92
N GLY A 55 19.67 -2.93 1.11
CA GLY A 55 20.20 -1.63 0.68
C GLY A 55 19.22 -0.88 -0.23
N ARG A 56 19.24 0.47 -0.22
CA ARG A 56 18.40 1.32 -1.12
C ARG A 56 18.54 1.01 -2.62
N THR A 57 19.55 0.25 -3.02
CA THR A 57 19.85 -0.12 -4.40
C THR A 57 19.03 -1.32 -4.88
N GLU A 58 18.44 -2.10 -3.99
CA GLU A 58 17.68 -3.32 -4.31
C GLU A 58 16.16 -3.08 -4.38
N LEU A 59 15.71 -1.86 -4.12
CA LEU A 59 14.28 -1.47 -4.06
C LEU A 59 13.80 -0.66 -5.28
N VAL A 60 14.50 -0.71 -6.43
CA VAL A 60 14.19 0.12 -7.61
C VAL A 60 14.02 -0.71 -8.87
#